data_AF-A0AAU2E819-F1
#
_entry.id   AF-A0AAU2E819-F1
#
_cell.length_a   1.000
_cell.length_b   1.000
_cell.length_c   1.000
_cell.angle_alpha   90.00
_cell.angle_beta   90.00
_cell.angle_gamma   90.00
#
_symmetry.space_group_name_H-M   'P 1'
#
loop_
_entity.id
_entity.type
_entity.pdbx_description
1 polymer ?
#
loop_
_entity_poly.entity_id
_entity_poly.type
_entity_poly.pdbx_seq_one_letter_code
_entity_poly.pdbx_strand_id
1 'polypeptide(L)'
;MDESTTRGVRYLVGLAPEAVRRQICARLRIRPEGPVGPSSAERYQVHSLSYLVRTVSPAVRLWMLQQDQPELNELLGRYGLLPLGVTEDLRSGLLFGPGRDGPAPEGQVPTRRSDLGAPAAVIGRLRQATDRGSLRKAKAAARELRRADWPLVMAAHEEQPFPGYARWALAEQIDCPPELRAAFGTHAKFDHRLRQAGVLGGPADLLERSAPALETLRLLGAGRTLFPTRLAEVEAVLQPLVERELGGHGEAWAVLARLLPGFTGTLPQLVTTAGATAGPAPEHEPEYEELPEPEPEPAPRALRYPPAVPASVKRKVPAPAPVEPEAEPTAWQLLGDLVRRITGRS
;
A
#
# COMPACT_ATOMS: atom_id res chain seq x y z
N MET A 1 -2.60 17.08 -19.21
CA MET A 1 -2.95 16.03 -18.24
C MET A 1 -2.49 16.52 -16.87
N ASP A 2 -3.32 16.41 -15.83
CA ASP A 2 -2.86 16.77 -14.49
C ASP A 2 -1.82 15.76 -13.99
N GLU A 3 -1.06 16.14 -12.95
CA GLU A 3 0.03 15.32 -12.44
C GLU A 3 -0.44 13.97 -11.89
N SER A 4 -1.62 13.91 -11.27
CA SER A 4 -2.15 12.66 -10.73
C SER A 4 -2.50 11.67 -11.83
N THR A 5 -3.15 12.14 -12.89
CA THR A 5 -3.47 11.32 -14.06
C THR A 5 -2.20 10.87 -14.76
N THR A 6 -1.21 11.77 -14.90
CA THR A 6 0.09 11.44 -15.49
C THR A 6 0.81 10.32 -14.72
N ARG A 7 0.77 10.35 -13.38
CA ARG A 7 1.34 9.28 -12.55
C ARG A 7 0.60 7.96 -12.67
N GLY A 8 -0.74 8.00 -12.67
CA GLY A 8 -1.55 6.80 -12.85
C GLY A 8 -1.27 6.12 -14.19
N VAL A 9 -1.19 6.91 -15.27
CA VAL A 9 -0.80 6.41 -16.60
C VAL A 9 0.62 5.86 -16.57
N ARG A 10 1.58 6.59 -15.99
CA ARG A 10 2.98 6.14 -15.89
C ARG A 10 3.11 4.83 -15.12
N TYR A 11 2.32 4.65 -14.06
CA TYR A 11 2.29 3.40 -13.29
C TYR A 11 1.92 2.21 -14.19
N LEU A 12 0.82 2.31 -14.94
CA LEU A 12 0.37 1.26 -15.87
C LEU A 12 1.34 1.03 -17.02
N VAL A 13 1.89 2.11 -17.58
CA VAL A 13 2.91 2.03 -18.64
C VAL A 13 4.17 1.31 -18.13
N GLY A 14 4.48 1.40 -16.84
CA GLY A 14 5.55 0.63 -16.21
C GLY A 14 5.32 -0.88 -16.12
N LEU A 15 4.09 -1.36 -16.37
CA LEU A 15 3.76 -2.78 -16.45
C LEU A 15 3.88 -3.34 -17.88
N ALA A 16 4.00 -2.47 -18.88
CA ALA A 16 4.16 -2.88 -20.27
C ALA A 16 5.63 -3.20 -20.61
N PRO A 17 5.90 -3.99 -21.66
CA PRO A 17 7.25 -4.21 -22.17
C PRO A 17 7.99 -2.91 -22.50
N GLU A 18 9.32 -2.89 -22.36
CA GLU A 18 10.14 -1.67 -22.53
C GLU A 18 9.93 -0.95 -23.86
N ALA A 19 9.83 -1.71 -24.96
CA ALA A 19 9.61 -1.16 -26.30
C ALA A 19 8.27 -0.40 -26.38
N VAL A 20 7.19 -1.02 -25.91
CA VAL A 20 5.85 -0.44 -25.83
C VAL A 20 5.86 0.80 -24.93
N ARG A 21 6.51 0.71 -23.77
CA ARG A 21 6.59 1.83 -22.81
C ARG A 21 7.12 3.11 -23.45
N ARG A 22 8.23 3.03 -24.20
CA ARG A 22 8.83 4.21 -24.85
C ARG A 22 7.90 4.81 -25.91
N GLN A 23 7.28 3.96 -26.73
CA GLN A 23 6.32 4.38 -27.76
C GLN A 23 5.10 5.09 -27.15
N ILE A 24 4.50 4.50 -26.11
CA ILE A 24 3.33 5.09 -25.43
C ILE A 24 3.68 6.39 -24.72
N CYS A 25 4.82 6.44 -24.02
CA CYS A 25 5.30 7.67 -23.39
C CYS A 25 5.51 8.80 -24.41
N ALA A 26 6.16 8.51 -25.54
CA ALA A 26 6.36 9.49 -26.61
C ALA A 26 5.03 9.99 -27.16
N ARG A 27 4.09 9.08 -27.46
CA ARG A 27 2.76 9.40 -27.98
C ARG A 27 1.93 10.27 -27.02
N LEU A 28 1.91 9.92 -25.74
CA LEU A 28 1.18 10.66 -24.72
C LEU A 28 1.90 11.92 -24.23
N ARG A 29 3.13 12.16 -24.71
CA ARG A 29 4.04 13.23 -24.26
C ARG A 29 4.30 13.17 -22.75
N ILE A 30 4.43 11.96 -22.23
CA ILE A 30 4.76 11.67 -20.83
C ILE A 30 6.22 11.24 -20.77
N ARG A 31 7.00 11.81 -19.83
CA ARG A 31 8.36 11.32 -19.59
C ARG A 31 8.32 9.90 -19.01
N PRO A 32 9.04 8.92 -19.61
CA PRO A 32 9.08 7.56 -19.11
C PRO A 32 9.76 7.51 -17.74
N GLU A 33 10.81 8.33 -17.54
CA GLU A 33 11.40 8.55 -16.24
C GLU A 33 10.49 9.45 -15.40
N GLY A 34 10.10 8.97 -14.22
CA GLY A 34 9.35 9.77 -13.28
C GLY A 34 8.73 8.97 -12.15
N PRO A 35 8.21 9.65 -11.13
CA PRO A 35 7.52 8.99 -10.03
C PRO A 35 6.23 8.34 -10.56
N VAL A 36 6.01 7.07 -10.24
CA VAL A 36 4.73 6.35 -10.45
C VAL A 36 3.86 6.33 -9.19
N GLY A 37 4.42 6.83 -8.09
CA GLY A 37 3.78 6.98 -6.79
C GLY A 37 4.04 8.38 -6.23
N PRO A 38 3.80 8.63 -4.94
CA PRO A 38 4.23 9.87 -4.30
C PRO A 38 5.73 10.06 -4.56
N SER A 39 6.11 11.19 -5.14
CA SER A 39 7.50 11.42 -5.52
C SER A 39 8.35 11.61 -4.27
N SER A 40 9.62 11.21 -4.32
CA SER A 40 10.54 11.55 -3.24
C SER A 40 10.73 13.07 -3.11
N ALA A 41 10.41 13.90 -4.11
CA ALA A 41 10.40 15.36 -3.99
C ALA A 41 9.12 15.91 -3.30
N GLU A 42 8.03 15.14 -3.26
CA GLU A 42 6.87 15.33 -2.38
C GLU A 42 7.15 14.84 -0.95
N ARG A 43 8.42 14.99 -0.53
CA ARG A 43 8.97 14.94 0.83
C ARG A 43 8.17 15.80 1.84
N TYR A 44 7.20 16.59 1.39
CA TYR A 44 6.36 17.51 2.16
C TYR A 44 4.87 17.15 2.28
N GLN A 45 4.39 16.06 1.71
CA GLN A 45 3.02 15.62 2.02
C GLN A 45 3.04 14.37 2.89
N VAL A 46 3.62 14.50 4.07
CA VAL A 46 3.24 13.65 5.20
C VAL A 46 1.71 13.68 5.41
N HIS A 47 1.03 14.77 5.00
CA HIS A 47 -0.42 14.80 4.84
C HIS A 47 -0.96 13.75 3.85
N SER A 48 -0.31 13.52 2.71
CA SER A 48 -0.74 12.51 1.72
C SER A 48 -0.54 11.09 2.24
N LEU A 49 0.58 10.80 2.90
CA LEU A 49 0.83 9.48 3.47
C LEU A 49 -0.06 9.22 4.68
N SER A 50 -0.23 10.19 5.56
CA SER A 50 -1.17 10.07 6.68
C SER A 50 -2.62 9.93 6.22
N TYR A 51 -3.02 10.66 5.18
CA TYR A 51 -4.32 10.50 4.53
C TYR A 51 -4.47 9.09 3.96
N LEU A 52 -3.51 8.63 3.14
CA LEU A 52 -3.50 7.29 2.56
C LEU A 52 -3.63 6.22 3.63
N VAL A 53 -2.79 6.25 4.67
CA VAL A 53 -2.78 5.24 5.74
C VAL A 53 -4.14 5.20 6.47
N ARG A 54 -4.80 6.35 6.62
CA ARG A 54 -6.15 6.45 7.23
C ARG A 54 -7.27 5.98 6.32
N THR A 55 -7.13 6.12 5.01
CA THR A 55 -8.17 5.79 4.03
C THR A 55 -8.06 4.39 3.46
N VAL A 56 -6.87 3.77 3.48
CA VAL A 56 -6.70 2.40 3.00
C VAL A 56 -7.48 1.39 3.84
N SER A 57 -7.88 0.30 3.18
CA SER A 57 -8.61 -0.78 3.82
C SER A 57 -7.78 -1.45 4.93
N PRO A 58 -8.43 -2.08 5.90
CA PRO A 58 -7.72 -2.80 6.96
C PRO A 58 -6.80 -3.92 6.42
N ALA A 59 -7.15 -4.58 5.31
CA ALA A 59 -6.28 -5.57 4.67
C ALA A 59 -4.96 -4.98 4.14
N VAL A 60 -5.00 -3.78 3.54
CA VAL A 60 -3.80 -3.09 3.06
C VAL A 60 -2.90 -2.67 4.25
N ARG A 61 -3.50 -2.30 5.39
CA ARG A 61 -2.72 -2.03 6.62
C ARG A 61 -2.00 -3.28 7.12
N LEU A 62 -2.62 -4.46 7.01
CA LEU A 62 -1.93 -5.71 7.30
C LEU A 62 -0.76 -5.96 6.33
N TRP A 63 -0.93 -5.67 5.03
CA TRP A 63 0.17 -5.79 4.06
C TRP A 63 1.36 -4.87 4.38
N MET A 64 1.07 -3.69 4.93
CA MET A 64 2.05 -2.74 5.43
C MET A 64 2.78 -3.31 6.66
N LEU A 65 2.04 -3.86 7.64
CA LEU A 65 2.63 -4.54 8.79
C LEU A 65 3.52 -5.72 8.39
N GLN A 66 3.11 -6.49 7.36
CA GLN A 66 3.88 -7.63 6.84
C GLN A 66 5.27 -7.26 6.28
N GLN A 67 5.55 -5.97 6.05
CA GLN A 67 6.89 -5.53 5.66
C GLN A 67 7.86 -5.48 6.84
N ASP A 68 7.36 -5.53 8.07
CA ASP A 68 8.14 -5.44 9.32
C ASP A 68 9.07 -4.22 9.37
N GLN A 69 8.67 -3.11 8.75
CA GLN A 69 9.43 -1.86 8.79
C GLN A 69 9.07 -1.09 10.07
N PRO A 70 10.04 -0.85 10.99
CA PRO A 70 9.77 -0.27 12.30
C PRO A 70 9.02 1.07 12.25
N GLU A 71 9.37 1.95 11.32
CA GLU A 71 8.77 3.28 11.25
C GLU A 71 7.36 3.24 10.65
N LEU A 72 7.09 2.30 9.75
CA LEU A 72 5.75 2.06 9.21
C LEU A 72 4.83 1.48 10.29
N ASN A 73 5.36 0.55 11.07
CA ASN A 73 4.73 -0.03 12.24
C ASN A 73 4.37 1.08 13.25
N GLU A 74 5.34 1.90 13.64
CA GLU A 74 5.12 3.02 14.54
C GLU A 74 4.06 4.00 14.02
N LEU A 75 4.07 4.31 12.73
CA LEU A 75 3.07 5.16 12.08
C LEU A 75 1.65 4.59 12.24
N LEU A 76 1.47 3.30 11.95
CA LEU A 76 0.20 2.60 12.05
C LEU A 76 -0.31 2.56 13.50
N GLY A 77 0.59 2.28 14.45
CA GLY A 77 0.29 2.28 15.88
C GLY A 77 -0.11 3.66 16.40
N ARG A 78 0.63 4.73 16.02
CA ARG A 78 0.38 6.11 16.47
C ARG A 78 -0.99 6.64 16.03
N TYR A 79 -1.45 6.30 14.83
CA TYR A 79 -2.76 6.75 14.35
C TYR A 79 -3.95 5.95 14.90
N GLY A 80 -3.72 4.92 15.73
CA GLY A 80 -4.80 4.11 16.31
C GLY A 80 -5.63 3.36 15.25
N LEU A 81 -5.01 3.01 14.12
CA LEU A 81 -5.68 2.41 12.96
C LEU A 81 -5.75 0.88 13.02
N LEU A 82 -5.11 0.29 14.04
CA LEU A 82 -5.03 -1.14 14.29
C LEU A 82 -6.00 -1.56 15.42
N PRO A 83 -6.46 -2.81 15.44
CA PRO A 83 -7.07 -3.41 16.63
C PRO A 83 -6.13 -3.33 17.85
N LEU A 84 -6.69 -3.40 19.06
CA LEU A 84 -5.91 -3.24 20.29
C LEU A 84 -4.88 -4.38 20.45
N GLY A 85 -5.26 -5.62 20.20
CA GLY A 85 -4.34 -6.76 20.27
C GLY A 85 -3.24 -6.70 19.22
N VAL A 86 -3.55 -6.30 17.99
CA VAL A 86 -2.52 -6.04 16.96
C VAL A 86 -1.57 -4.91 17.36
N THR A 87 -2.09 -3.85 17.99
CA THR A 87 -1.26 -2.75 18.50
C THR A 87 -0.34 -3.25 19.62
N GLU A 88 -0.82 -4.14 20.48
CA GLU A 88 -0.04 -4.74 21.55
C GLU A 88 1.04 -5.69 21.02
N ASP A 89 0.70 -6.50 20.02
CA ASP A 89 1.67 -7.36 19.34
C ASP A 89 2.78 -6.54 18.71
N LEU A 90 2.42 -5.45 18.05
CA LEU A 90 3.37 -4.50 17.51
C LEU A 90 4.30 -3.90 18.59
N ARG A 91 3.73 -3.45 19.73
CA ARG A 91 4.50 -2.93 20.87
C ARG A 91 5.37 -3.99 21.55
N SER A 92 4.99 -5.26 21.44
CA SER A 92 5.74 -6.41 21.93
C SER A 92 6.88 -6.81 20.98
N GLY A 93 7.03 -6.14 19.83
CA GLY A 93 8.03 -6.49 18.82
C GLY A 93 7.65 -7.75 18.02
N LEU A 94 6.37 -8.05 17.88
CA LEU A 94 5.94 -9.16 17.03
C LEU A 94 6.07 -8.77 15.55
N LEU A 95 6.72 -9.64 14.77
CA LEU A 95 6.79 -9.51 13.32
C LEU A 95 5.50 -10.06 12.67
N PHE A 96 5.04 -9.43 11.60
CA PHE A 96 3.82 -9.78 10.88
C PHE A 96 4.10 -10.41 9.51
N GLY A 97 5.35 -10.38 9.03
CA GLY A 97 5.73 -11.00 7.77
C GLY A 97 5.39 -12.51 7.73
N PRO A 98 5.02 -13.05 6.54
CA PRO A 98 4.70 -14.47 6.39
C PRO A 98 5.91 -15.35 6.77
N GLY A 99 5.67 -16.40 7.55
CA GLY A 99 6.70 -17.33 8.02
C GLY A 99 7.67 -16.77 9.05
N ARG A 100 7.38 -15.59 9.63
CA ARG A 100 8.18 -14.99 10.70
C ARG A 100 7.52 -15.24 12.05
N ASP A 101 8.16 -16.11 12.82
CA ASP A 101 7.79 -16.44 14.20
C ASP A 101 8.89 -16.03 15.20
N GLY A 102 9.95 -15.38 14.72
CA GLY A 102 11.07 -14.93 15.53
C GLY A 102 10.78 -13.64 16.31
N PRO A 103 11.49 -13.40 17.42
CA PRO A 103 11.41 -12.13 18.14
C PRO A 103 11.87 -10.97 17.24
N ALA A 104 11.36 -9.75 17.51
CA ALA A 104 11.87 -8.55 16.85
C ALA A 104 13.40 -8.43 16.97
N PRO A 105 14.05 -7.77 15.99
CA PRO A 105 15.45 -7.41 16.09
C PRO A 105 15.77 -6.73 17.43
N GLU A 106 16.94 -7.04 17.99
CA GLU A 106 17.43 -6.44 19.23
C GLU A 106 17.38 -4.90 19.17
N GLY A 107 16.80 -4.27 20.19
CA GLY A 107 16.63 -2.82 20.29
C GLY A 107 15.18 -2.33 20.32
N GLN A 108 14.21 -3.16 19.98
CA GLN A 108 12.79 -2.88 20.27
C GLN A 108 12.46 -3.32 21.70
N VAL A 109 12.60 -2.39 22.65
CA VAL A 109 12.25 -2.67 24.05
C VAL A 109 10.73 -2.84 24.16
N PRO A 110 10.21 -3.97 24.67
CA PRO A 110 8.78 -4.15 24.89
C PRO A 110 8.24 -3.03 25.78
N THR A 111 7.29 -2.26 25.26
CA THR A 111 6.74 -1.12 25.99
C THR A 111 5.56 -1.57 26.85
N ARG A 112 5.83 -1.73 28.15
CA ARG A 112 4.85 -1.88 29.26
C ARG A 112 3.95 -3.13 29.17
N ARG A 113 3.53 -3.62 30.35
CA ARG A 113 2.63 -4.77 30.47
C ARG A 113 1.23 -4.39 29.96
N SER A 114 0.70 -5.19 29.03
CA SER A 114 -0.65 -5.01 28.49
C SER A 114 -1.74 -5.14 29.54
N ASP A 115 -2.71 -4.22 29.53
CA ASP A 115 -3.97 -4.31 30.31
C ASP A 115 -5.05 -5.13 29.58
N LEU A 116 -4.69 -5.82 28.47
CA LEU A 116 -5.64 -6.65 27.72
C LEU A 116 -6.14 -7.82 28.57
N GLY A 117 -7.41 -8.17 28.39
CA GLY A 117 -8.02 -9.29 29.11
C GLY A 117 -7.34 -10.61 28.76
N ALA A 118 -7.24 -11.52 29.74
CA ALA A 118 -6.78 -12.88 29.49
C ALA A 118 -7.61 -13.52 28.36
N PRO A 119 -7.01 -14.32 27.46
CA PRO A 119 -7.69 -14.85 26.28
C PRO A 119 -8.99 -15.61 26.61
N ALA A 120 -8.98 -16.38 27.70
CA ALA A 120 -10.16 -17.08 28.21
C ALA A 120 -11.33 -16.14 28.55
N ALA A 121 -11.04 -14.96 29.14
CA ALA A 121 -12.07 -13.96 29.45
C ALA A 121 -12.63 -13.32 28.17
N VAL A 122 -11.78 -13.05 27.17
CA VAL A 122 -12.20 -12.54 25.85
C VAL A 122 -13.12 -13.55 25.16
N ILE A 123 -12.74 -14.84 25.13
CA ILE A 123 -13.55 -15.94 24.60
C ILE A 123 -14.90 -16.04 25.32
N GLY A 124 -14.91 -15.94 26.65
CA GLY A 124 -16.14 -15.93 27.43
C GLY A 124 -17.09 -14.79 27.02
N ARG A 125 -16.57 -13.58 26.82
CA ARG A 125 -17.37 -12.43 26.33
C ARG A 125 -17.88 -12.63 24.90
N LEU A 126 -17.09 -13.26 24.03
CA LEU A 126 -17.52 -13.60 22.67
C LEU A 126 -18.67 -14.63 22.69
N ARG A 127 -18.61 -15.64 23.56
CA ARG A 127 -19.71 -16.63 23.72
C ARG A 127 -21.01 -16.00 24.19
N GLN A 128 -20.95 -14.92 24.97
CA GLN A 128 -22.13 -14.20 25.46
C GLN A 128 -22.80 -13.31 24.40
N ALA A 129 -22.24 -13.19 23.19
CA ALA A 129 -22.78 -12.33 22.13
C ALA A 129 -23.92 -13.00 21.33
N THR A 130 -24.99 -13.42 22.01
CA THR A 130 -26.16 -14.09 21.41
C THR A 130 -27.22 -13.11 20.92
N ASP A 131 -27.37 -11.98 21.61
CA ASP A 131 -28.55 -11.14 21.46
C ASP A 131 -28.41 -10.09 20.36
N ARG A 132 -29.56 -9.62 19.85
CA ARG A 132 -29.61 -8.48 18.94
C ARG A 132 -29.00 -7.25 19.62
N GLY A 133 -27.94 -6.71 19.03
CA GLY A 133 -27.19 -5.57 19.58
C GLY A 133 -25.87 -5.94 20.28
N SER A 134 -25.59 -7.23 20.47
CA SER A 134 -24.32 -7.70 21.04
C SER A 134 -23.11 -7.50 20.10
N LEU A 135 -23.32 -7.21 18.81
CA LEU A 135 -22.24 -7.04 17.83
C LEU A 135 -21.19 -6.01 18.26
N ARG A 136 -21.58 -4.89 18.87
CA ARG A 136 -20.62 -3.87 19.34
C ARG A 136 -19.73 -4.42 20.46
N LYS A 137 -20.30 -5.18 21.40
CA LYS A 137 -19.56 -5.84 22.49
C LYS A 137 -18.65 -6.94 21.94
N ALA A 138 -19.14 -7.74 20.99
CA ALA A 138 -18.34 -8.75 20.31
C ALA A 138 -17.15 -8.14 19.56
N LYS A 139 -17.35 -7.02 18.84
CA LYS A 139 -16.27 -6.29 18.16
C LYS A 139 -15.26 -5.72 19.16
N ALA A 140 -15.71 -5.18 20.28
CA ALA A 140 -14.80 -4.70 21.33
C ALA A 140 -13.93 -5.84 21.87
N ALA A 141 -14.54 -6.98 22.22
CA ALA A 141 -13.82 -8.15 22.69
C ALA A 141 -12.86 -8.71 21.62
N ALA A 142 -13.30 -8.85 20.37
CA ALA A 142 -12.47 -9.37 19.29
C ALA A 142 -11.24 -8.47 19.00
N ARG A 143 -11.36 -7.15 19.19
CA ARG A 143 -10.23 -6.21 19.03
C ARG A 143 -9.15 -6.37 20.11
N GLU A 144 -9.44 -7.05 21.22
CA GLU A 144 -8.46 -7.34 22.28
C GLU A 144 -7.61 -8.58 21.97
N LEU A 145 -8.02 -9.42 21.00
CA LEU A 145 -7.29 -10.63 20.64
C LEU A 145 -5.95 -10.29 20.00
N ARG A 146 -4.93 -11.00 20.47
CA ARG A 146 -3.56 -10.99 19.93
C ARG A 146 -3.37 -12.14 18.95
N ARG A 147 -2.32 -12.09 18.15
CA ARG A 147 -1.95 -13.14 17.20
C ARG A 147 -1.77 -14.50 17.88
N ALA A 148 -1.18 -14.51 19.08
CA ALA A 148 -0.98 -15.70 19.90
C ALA A 148 -2.28 -16.33 20.43
N ASP A 149 -3.39 -15.58 20.41
CA ASP A 149 -4.68 -16.06 20.94
C ASP A 149 -5.48 -16.83 19.88
N TRP A 150 -5.18 -16.66 18.59
CA TRP A 150 -5.93 -17.28 17.51
C TRP A 150 -6.04 -18.82 17.60
N PRO A 151 -4.99 -19.58 17.97
CA PRO A 151 -5.12 -21.02 18.20
C PRO A 151 -6.14 -21.37 19.29
N LEU A 152 -6.21 -20.58 20.38
CA LEU A 152 -7.19 -20.78 21.45
C LEU A 152 -8.60 -20.45 20.98
N VAL A 153 -8.77 -19.40 20.18
CA VAL A 153 -10.06 -19.03 19.58
C VAL A 153 -10.54 -20.13 18.62
N MET A 154 -9.64 -20.69 17.81
CA MET A 154 -9.94 -21.80 16.91
C MET A 154 -10.38 -23.05 17.69
N ALA A 155 -9.60 -23.49 18.67
CA ALA A 155 -9.96 -24.62 19.53
C ALA A 155 -11.30 -24.41 20.25
N ALA A 156 -11.54 -23.20 20.78
CA ALA A 156 -12.81 -22.86 21.43
C ALA A 156 -14.00 -22.91 20.45
N HIS A 157 -13.80 -22.55 19.18
CA HIS A 157 -14.83 -22.63 18.14
C HIS A 157 -15.14 -24.09 17.78
N GLU A 158 -14.12 -24.94 17.68
CA GLU A 158 -14.26 -26.37 17.40
C GLU A 158 -15.00 -27.10 18.52
N GLU A 159 -14.66 -26.81 19.78
CA GLU A 159 -15.34 -27.39 20.95
C GLU A 159 -16.81 -26.97 21.03
N GLN A 160 -17.08 -25.67 20.87
CA GLN A 160 -18.42 -25.13 20.88
C GLN A 160 -18.50 -23.91 19.96
N PRO A 161 -19.17 -24.02 18.80
CA PRO A 161 -19.19 -22.96 17.82
C PRO A 161 -19.73 -21.63 18.37
N PHE A 162 -18.95 -20.55 18.18
CA PHE A 162 -19.33 -19.19 18.56
C PHE A 162 -20.69 -18.76 17.99
N PRO A 163 -21.45 -17.89 18.69
CA PRO A 163 -22.69 -17.33 18.16
C PRO A 163 -22.41 -16.42 16.94
N GLY A 164 -23.44 -16.20 16.11
CA GLY A 164 -23.28 -15.51 14.82
C GLY A 164 -22.65 -14.12 14.91
N TYR A 165 -22.99 -13.30 15.92
CA TYR A 165 -22.39 -11.98 16.10
C TYR A 165 -20.89 -12.04 16.46
N ALA A 166 -20.47 -13.04 17.23
CA ALA A 166 -19.07 -13.28 17.55
C ALA A 166 -18.29 -13.75 16.32
N ARG A 167 -18.83 -14.69 15.54
CA ARG A 167 -18.20 -15.11 14.27
C ARG A 167 -17.95 -13.93 13.35
N TRP A 168 -18.92 -13.01 13.22
CA TRP A 168 -18.74 -11.79 12.44
C TRP A 168 -17.66 -10.87 13.01
N ALA A 169 -17.68 -10.60 14.31
CA ALA A 169 -16.68 -9.75 14.95
C ALA A 169 -15.24 -10.28 14.80
N LEU A 170 -15.08 -11.61 14.85
CA LEU A 170 -13.82 -12.31 14.64
C LEU A 170 -13.39 -12.26 13.17
N ALA A 171 -14.29 -12.59 12.25
CA ALA A 171 -13.99 -12.62 10.81
C ALA A 171 -13.55 -11.27 10.24
N GLU A 172 -14.05 -10.17 10.81
CA GLU A 172 -13.69 -8.80 10.44
C GLU A 172 -12.32 -8.34 10.98
N GLN A 173 -11.70 -9.09 11.91
CA GLN A 173 -10.34 -8.76 12.36
C GLN A 173 -9.35 -8.93 11.21
N ILE A 174 -8.42 -7.97 11.09
CA ILE A 174 -7.46 -7.93 9.99
C ILE A 174 -6.54 -9.15 9.99
N ASP A 175 -6.17 -9.61 11.17
CA ASP A 175 -5.24 -10.70 11.45
C ASP A 175 -5.96 -12.04 11.72
N CYS A 176 -7.28 -12.12 11.55
CA CYS A 176 -8.00 -13.39 11.68
C CYS A 176 -7.46 -14.40 10.63
N PRO A 177 -7.02 -15.60 11.07
CA PRO A 177 -6.50 -16.62 10.17
C PRO A 177 -7.51 -16.99 9.08
N PRO A 178 -7.06 -17.20 7.82
CA PRO A 178 -7.96 -17.51 6.71
C PRO A 178 -8.75 -18.81 6.93
N GLU A 179 -8.16 -19.82 7.57
CA GLU A 179 -8.81 -21.10 7.89
C GLU A 179 -9.98 -20.89 8.87
N LEU A 180 -9.75 -20.13 9.94
CA LEU A 180 -10.78 -19.79 10.92
C LEU A 180 -11.88 -18.92 10.30
N ARG A 181 -11.50 -17.96 9.44
CA ARG A 181 -12.45 -17.12 8.71
C ARG A 181 -13.35 -17.96 7.80
N ALA A 182 -12.78 -18.96 7.10
CA ALA A 182 -13.53 -19.89 6.26
C ALA A 182 -14.48 -20.77 7.09
N ALA A 183 -14.06 -21.22 8.28
CA ALA A 183 -14.89 -22.01 9.20
C ALA A 183 -16.15 -21.26 9.68
N PHE A 184 -16.13 -19.92 9.72
CA PHE A 184 -17.29 -19.12 10.11
C PHE A 184 -18.41 -19.08 9.05
N GLY A 185 -18.10 -19.33 7.78
CA GLY A 185 -19.07 -19.48 6.70
C GLY A 185 -18.61 -18.95 5.34
N THR A 186 -19.29 -19.38 4.27
CA THR A 186 -18.96 -19.07 2.86
C THR A 186 -20.16 -18.53 2.07
N HIS A 187 -21.16 -17.95 2.76
CA HIS A 187 -22.38 -17.50 2.11
C HIS A 187 -22.28 -16.02 1.65
N ALA A 188 -22.99 -15.64 0.58
CA ALA A 188 -22.90 -14.30 -0.04
C ALA A 188 -23.06 -13.11 0.95
N LYS A 189 -23.95 -13.24 1.95
CA LYS A 189 -24.12 -12.21 3.00
C LYS A 189 -22.89 -12.05 3.91
N PHE A 190 -22.10 -13.11 4.12
CA PHE A 190 -20.87 -13.09 4.90
C PHE A 190 -19.77 -12.42 4.08
N ASP A 191 -19.61 -12.81 2.82
CA ASP A 191 -18.65 -12.19 1.90
C ASP A 191 -18.94 -10.70 1.70
N HIS A 192 -20.21 -10.33 1.58
CA HIS A 192 -20.62 -8.93 1.52
C HIS A 192 -20.18 -8.15 2.76
N ARG A 193 -20.24 -8.75 3.95
CA ARG A 193 -19.80 -8.08 5.19
C ARG A 193 -18.28 -7.99 5.29
N LEU A 194 -17.56 -9.04 4.92
CA LEU A 194 -16.10 -9.00 4.83
C LEU A 194 -15.64 -7.89 3.89
N ARG A 195 -16.33 -7.74 2.75
CA ARG A 195 -16.15 -6.61 1.82
C ARG A 195 -16.37 -5.26 2.49
N GLN A 196 -17.48 -5.09 3.20
CA GLN A 196 -17.76 -3.83 3.93
C GLN A 196 -16.74 -3.53 5.03
N ALA A 197 -16.16 -4.57 5.64
CA ALA A 197 -15.09 -4.45 6.62
C ALA A 197 -13.71 -4.20 5.98
N GLY A 198 -13.60 -4.21 4.64
CA GLY A 198 -12.34 -4.04 3.92
C GLY A 198 -11.37 -5.21 4.11
N VAL A 199 -11.90 -6.40 4.39
CA VAL A 199 -11.16 -7.66 4.34
C VAL A 199 -11.06 -8.09 2.88
N LEU A 200 -9.84 -8.36 2.44
CA LEU A 200 -9.53 -8.83 1.08
C LEU A 200 -9.10 -10.29 1.17
N GLY A 201 -9.63 -11.14 0.29
CA GLY A 201 -9.20 -12.53 0.13
C GLY A 201 -7.86 -12.66 -0.58
N GLY A 202 -7.36 -11.59 -1.20
CA GLY A 202 -6.04 -11.55 -1.81
C GLY A 202 -5.77 -10.28 -2.64
N PRO A 203 -4.66 -10.29 -3.40
CA PRO A 203 -4.27 -9.22 -4.31
C PRO A 203 -5.32 -8.89 -5.38
N ALA A 204 -5.92 -9.91 -6.01
CA ALA A 204 -6.95 -9.72 -7.04
C ALA A 204 -8.19 -9.00 -6.49
N ASP A 205 -8.59 -9.33 -5.26
CA ASP A 205 -9.72 -8.70 -4.57
C ASP A 205 -9.53 -7.18 -4.40
N LEU A 206 -8.28 -6.69 -4.29
CA LEU A 206 -8.01 -5.24 -4.28
C LEU A 206 -8.44 -4.61 -5.60
N LEU A 207 -8.05 -5.19 -6.74
CA LEU A 207 -8.33 -4.66 -8.08
C LEU A 207 -9.82 -4.72 -8.43
N GLU A 208 -10.51 -5.77 -8.00
CA GLU A 208 -11.94 -5.96 -8.27
C GLU A 208 -12.85 -5.06 -7.44
N ARG A 209 -12.37 -4.56 -6.29
CA ARG A 209 -13.22 -3.87 -5.30
C ARG A 209 -12.84 -2.42 -5.09
N SER A 210 -11.60 -2.04 -5.40
CA SER A 210 -11.13 -0.68 -5.19
C SER A 210 -11.58 0.21 -6.33
N ALA A 211 -12.36 1.22 -5.98
CA ALA A 211 -12.82 2.27 -6.86
C ALA A 211 -12.77 3.61 -6.11
N PRO A 212 -12.48 4.73 -6.80
CA PRO A 212 -12.26 4.82 -8.24
C PRO A 212 -10.86 4.34 -8.68
N ALA A 213 -10.70 4.05 -9.98
CA ALA A 213 -9.46 3.54 -10.57
C ALA A 213 -8.24 4.42 -10.27
N LEU A 214 -8.41 5.75 -10.26
CA LEU A 214 -7.32 6.69 -9.96
C LEU A 214 -6.80 6.56 -8.53
N GLU A 215 -7.68 6.42 -7.53
CA GLU A 215 -7.24 6.21 -6.14
C GLU A 215 -6.56 4.86 -5.97
N THR A 216 -7.02 3.84 -6.70
CA THR A 216 -6.35 2.52 -6.74
C THR A 216 -4.93 2.66 -7.30
N LEU A 217 -4.74 3.38 -8.42
CA LEU A 217 -3.41 3.62 -8.98
C LEU A 217 -2.50 4.43 -8.04
N ARG A 218 -3.04 5.42 -7.32
CA ARG A 218 -2.29 6.14 -6.28
C ARG A 218 -1.83 5.21 -5.16
N LEU A 219 -2.72 4.32 -4.71
CA LEU A 219 -2.40 3.30 -3.71
C LEU A 219 -1.31 2.35 -4.22
N LEU A 220 -1.43 1.83 -5.44
CA LEU A 220 -0.43 0.93 -6.03
C LEU A 220 0.92 1.63 -6.21
N GLY A 221 0.91 2.89 -6.64
CA GLY A 221 2.12 3.72 -6.70
C GLY A 221 2.81 3.87 -5.35
N ALA A 222 2.04 4.07 -4.26
CA ALA A 222 2.57 4.09 -2.90
C ALA A 222 3.01 2.70 -2.41
N GLY A 223 2.38 1.63 -2.91
CA GLY A 223 2.66 0.23 -2.57
C GLY A 223 4.11 -0.19 -2.82
N ARG A 224 4.80 0.43 -3.79
CA ARG A 224 6.23 0.14 -4.07
C ARG A 224 7.13 0.41 -2.86
N THR A 225 6.70 1.34 -2.01
CA THR A 225 7.37 1.73 -0.78
C THR A 225 6.74 1.03 0.43
N LEU A 226 5.41 0.95 0.47
CA LEU A 226 4.67 0.56 1.68
C LEU A 226 4.39 -0.94 1.81
N PHE A 227 4.28 -1.67 0.70
CA PHE A 227 3.96 -3.10 0.69
C PHE A 227 4.48 -3.82 -0.57
N PRO A 228 5.77 -3.68 -0.93
CA PRO A 228 6.31 -4.14 -2.22
C PRO A 228 6.03 -5.62 -2.51
N THR A 229 6.10 -6.51 -1.52
CA THR A 229 5.81 -7.94 -1.69
C THR A 229 4.38 -8.17 -2.19
N ARG A 230 3.39 -7.53 -1.55
CA ARG A 230 1.98 -7.67 -1.94
C ARG A 230 1.67 -6.92 -3.23
N LEU A 231 2.37 -5.82 -3.48
CA LEU A 231 2.26 -5.10 -4.75
C LEU A 231 2.67 -5.98 -5.92
N ALA A 232 3.77 -6.73 -5.82
CA ALA A 232 4.21 -7.62 -6.89
C ALA A 232 3.13 -8.66 -7.25
N GLU A 233 2.42 -9.20 -6.25
CA GLU A 233 1.29 -10.12 -6.49
C GLU A 233 0.11 -9.40 -7.19
N VAL A 234 -0.17 -8.14 -6.84
CA VAL A 234 -1.20 -7.33 -7.53
C VAL A 234 -0.79 -7.03 -8.97
N GLU A 235 0.47 -6.64 -9.19
CA GLU A 235 1.02 -6.35 -10.51
C GLU A 235 0.99 -7.59 -11.41
N ALA A 236 1.29 -8.78 -10.88
CA ALA A 236 1.18 -10.04 -11.60
C ALA A 236 -0.24 -10.36 -12.09
N VAL A 237 -1.28 -9.92 -11.36
CA VAL A 237 -2.69 -10.05 -11.80
C VAL A 237 -3.04 -8.99 -12.85
N LEU A 238 -2.53 -7.76 -12.68
CA LEU A 238 -2.88 -6.63 -13.54
C LEU A 238 -2.14 -6.64 -14.89
N GLN A 239 -0.89 -7.10 -14.93
CA GLN A 239 -0.04 -7.05 -16.11
C GLN A 239 -0.65 -7.76 -17.34
N PRO A 240 -1.15 -9.01 -17.25
CA PRO A 240 -1.76 -9.68 -18.41
C PRO A 240 -3.00 -8.96 -18.95
N LEU A 241 -3.73 -8.24 -18.09
CA LEU A 241 -4.87 -7.43 -18.51
C LEU A 241 -4.42 -6.18 -19.26
N VAL A 242 -3.37 -5.49 -18.76
CA VAL A 242 -2.78 -4.32 -19.44
C VAL A 242 -2.21 -4.71 -20.79
N GLU A 243 -1.47 -5.81 -20.87
CA GLU A 243 -0.89 -6.32 -22.12
C GLU A 243 -1.97 -6.67 -23.15
N ARG A 244 -3.04 -7.36 -22.73
CA ARG A 244 -4.12 -7.78 -23.64
C ARG A 244 -4.98 -6.61 -24.13
N GLU A 245 -5.41 -5.73 -23.24
CA GLU A 245 -6.40 -4.69 -23.57
C GLU A 245 -5.75 -3.40 -24.09
N LEU A 246 -4.53 -3.09 -23.65
CA LEU A 246 -3.83 -1.86 -24.02
C LEU A 246 -2.62 -2.14 -24.91
N GLY A 247 -1.76 -3.09 -24.53
CA GLY A 247 -0.59 -3.50 -25.32
C GLY A 247 0.16 -2.33 -25.97
N GLY A 248 0.55 -2.50 -27.24
CA GLY A 248 1.07 -1.41 -28.09
C GLY A 248 0.00 -0.44 -28.63
N HIS A 249 -1.28 -0.64 -28.32
CA HIS A 249 -2.39 0.10 -28.92
C HIS A 249 -2.45 1.56 -28.40
N GLY A 250 -1.75 2.45 -29.10
CA GLY A 250 -1.62 3.85 -28.71
C GLY A 250 -2.95 4.62 -28.52
N GLU A 251 -4.02 4.26 -29.22
CA GLU A 251 -5.34 4.86 -29.02
C GLU A 251 -6.01 4.38 -27.73
N ALA A 252 -5.88 3.11 -27.35
CA ALA A 252 -6.39 2.59 -26.08
C ALA A 252 -5.75 3.33 -24.89
N TRP A 253 -4.44 3.57 -24.95
CA TRP A 253 -3.73 4.37 -23.96
C TRP A 253 -4.21 5.83 -23.89
N ALA A 254 -4.50 6.45 -25.04
CA ALA A 254 -5.04 7.81 -25.09
C ALA A 254 -6.47 7.89 -24.50
N VAL A 255 -7.31 6.90 -24.81
CA VAL A 255 -8.66 6.78 -24.21
C VAL A 255 -8.56 6.58 -22.71
N LEU A 256 -7.71 5.67 -22.23
CA LEU A 256 -7.49 5.44 -20.80
C LEU A 256 -7.11 6.74 -20.09
N ALA A 257 -6.11 7.46 -20.62
CA ALA A 257 -5.63 8.70 -20.04
C ALA A 257 -6.73 9.78 -19.97
N ARG A 258 -7.63 9.81 -20.95
CA ARG A 258 -8.78 10.72 -20.98
C ARG A 258 -9.86 10.34 -19.96
N LEU A 259 -10.13 9.05 -19.78
CA LEU A 259 -11.17 8.55 -18.86
C LEU A 259 -10.74 8.61 -17.40
N LEU A 260 -9.46 8.36 -17.12
CA LEU A 260 -8.92 8.14 -15.77
C LEU A 260 -9.33 9.19 -14.71
N PRO A 261 -9.30 10.52 -14.96
CA PRO A 261 -9.64 11.51 -13.93
C PRO A 261 -11.08 11.41 -13.40
N GLY A 262 -12.01 10.92 -14.23
CA GLY A 262 -13.44 10.85 -13.92
C GLY A 262 -14.01 9.43 -13.84
N PHE A 263 -13.18 8.40 -14.01
CA PHE A 263 -13.65 7.02 -14.05
C PHE A 263 -14.00 6.51 -12.64
N THR A 264 -15.28 6.29 -12.39
CA THR A 264 -15.81 5.87 -11.07
C THR A 264 -15.72 4.36 -10.83
N GLY A 265 -15.46 3.57 -11.87
CA GLY A 265 -15.31 2.13 -11.78
C GLY A 265 -13.92 1.69 -11.29
N THR A 266 -13.69 0.38 -11.34
CA THR A 266 -12.45 -0.25 -10.91
C THR A 266 -11.35 -0.14 -11.95
N LEU A 267 -10.11 -0.42 -11.55
CA LEU A 267 -8.98 -0.38 -12.47
C LEU A 267 -9.11 -1.39 -13.64
N PRO A 268 -9.49 -2.66 -13.42
CA PRO A 268 -9.76 -3.59 -14.53
C PRO A 268 -10.86 -3.12 -15.48
N GLN A 269 -11.93 -2.51 -14.95
CA GLN A 269 -13.01 -1.95 -15.76
C GLN A 269 -12.51 -0.78 -16.61
N LEU A 270 -11.67 0.10 -16.07
CA LEU A 270 -11.06 1.20 -16.84
C LEU A 270 -10.22 0.66 -18.00
N VAL A 271 -9.35 -0.32 -17.73
CA VAL A 271 -8.46 -0.92 -18.74
C VAL A 271 -9.27 -1.57 -19.86
N THR A 272 -10.26 -2.40 -19.51
CA THR A 272 -11.14 -3.06 -20.49
C THR A 272 -11.97 -2.06 -21.28
N THR A 273 -12.52 -1.03 -20.62
CA THR A 273 -13.32 0.02 -21.28
C THR A 273 -12.47 0.81 -22.29
N ALA A 274 -11.23 1.12 -21.93
CA ALA A 274 -10.31 1.84 -22.81
C ALA A 274 -9.96 1.04 -24.06
N GLY A 275 -9.63 -0.25 -23.90
CA GLY A 275 -9.40 -1.17 -25.02
C GLY A 275 -10.62 -1.29 -25.93
N ALA A 276 -11.78 -1.58 -25.37
CA ALA A 276 -13.03 -1.71 -26.14
C ALA A 276 -13.42 -0.42 -26.88
N THR A 277 -13.18 0.76 -26.28
CA THR A 277 -13.50 2.06 -26.89
C THR A 277 -12.55 2.42 -28.04
N ALA A 278 -11.29 1.99 -27.97
CA ALA A 278 -10.30 2.27 -29.01
C ALA A 278 -10.53 1.42 -30.28
N GLY A 279 -11.27 0.32 -30.18
CA GLY A 279 -11.53 -0.60 -31.28
C GLY A 279 -10.44 -1.65 -31.45
N PRO A 280 -10.47 -2.43 -32.55
CA PRO A 280 -9.41 -3.40 -32.82
C PRO A 280 -8.07 -2.67 -33.01
N ALA A 281 -7.00 -3.27 -32.48
CA ALA A 281 -5.65 -2.81 -32.76
C ALA A 281 -5.43 -2.80 -34.29
N PRO A 282 -4.77 -1.77 -34.85
CA PRO A 282 -4.46 -1.77 -36.27
C PRO A 282 -3.66 -3.03 -36.63
N GLU A 283 -4.18 -3.81 -37.58
CA GLU A 283 -3.60 -5.12 -37.99
C GLU A 283 -2.18 -5.01 -38.54
N HIS A 284 -1.78 -3.80 -38.93
CA HIS A 284 -0.40 -3.39 -39.16
C HIS A 284 -0.23 -2.04 -38.46
N GLU A 285 0.50 -2.00 -37.33
CA GLU A 285 1.29 -0.80 -37.13
C GLU A 285 2.22 -0.74 -38.35
N PRO A 286 2.23 0.36 -39.14
CA PRO A 286 3.22 0.49 -40.19
C PRO A 286 4.56 0.18 -39.53
N GLU A 287 5.35 -0.73 -40.11
CA GLU A 287 6.74 -0.91 -39.69
C GLU A 287 7.28 0.50 -39.52
N TYR A 288 7.47 0.92 -38.26
CA TYR A 288 8.06 2.20 -37.97
C TYR A 288 9.48 1.99 -38.42
N GLU A 289 9.72 2.33 -39.69
CA GLU A 289 11.00 2.43 -40.35
C GLU A 289 11.94 2.97 -39.29
N GLU A 290 12.81 2.09 -38.78
CA GLU A 290 13.68 2.37 -37.63
C GLU A 290 14.22 3.76 -37.85
N LEU A 291 13.73 4.73 -37.05
CA LEU A 291 14.16 6.11 -37.22
C LEU A 291 15.68 6.03 -37.19
N PRO A 292 16.37 6.48 -38.25
CA PRO A 292 17.80 6.26 -38.39
C PRO A 292 18.45 6.64 -37.08
N GLU A 293 19.28 5.73 -36.53
CA GLU A 293 19.98 5.97 -35.27
C GLU A 293 20.47 7.42 -35.29
N PRO A 294 20.09 8.23 -34.30
CA PRO A 294 20.39 9.66 -34.32
C PRO A 294 21.88 9.79 -34.60
N GLU A 295 22.24 10.44 -35.71
CA GLU A 295 23.63 10.64 -36.08
C GLU A 295 24.38 11.11 -34.83
N PRO A 296 25.54 10.51 -34.52
CA PRO A 296 26.24 10.75 -33.27
C PRO A 296 26.35 12.26 -33.07
N GLU A 297 25.71 12.77 -32.01
CA GLU A 297 25.74 14.20 -31.69
C GLU A 297 27.20 14.66 -31.77
N PRO A 298 27.49 15.73 -32.55
CA PRO A 298 28.86 16.19 -32.69
C PRO A 298 29.44 16.45 -31.30
N ALA A 299 30.61 15.87 -31.04
CA ALA A 299 31.26 15.90 -29.73
C ALA A 299 31.11 17.29 -29.08
N PRO A 300 30.62 17.37 -27.83
CA PRO A 300 30.31 18.64 -27.20
C PRO A 300 31.51 19.56 -27.31
N ARG A 301 31.35 20.68 -28.04
CA ARG A 301 32.38 21.71 -28.12
C ARG A 301 32.76 22.06 -26.69
N ALA A 302 34.03 21.86 -26.36
CA ALA A 302 34.59 22.16 -25.05
C ALA A 302 34.24 23.61 -24.67
N LEU A 303 33.19 23.77 -23.87
CA LEU A 303 32.86 25.04 -23.23
C LEU A 303 34.04 25.34 -22.31
N ARG A 304 34.83 26.36 -22.70
CA ARG A 304 35.87 26.92 -21.85
C ARG A 304 35.20 27.42 -20.58
N TYR A 305 35.28 26.66 -19.50
CA TYR A 305 34.88 27.13 -18.19
C TYR A 305 35.74 28.33 -17.82
N PRO A 306 35.14 29.45 -17.38
CA PRO A 306 35.91 30.55 -16.82
C PRO A 306 36.70 30.08 -15.58
N PRO A 307 37.88 30.66 -15.32
CA PRO A 307 38.71 30.29 -14.17
C PRO A 307 37.94 30.49 -12.86
N ALA A 308 38.13 29.56 -11.93
CA ALA A 308 37.49 29.52 -10.63
C ALA A 308 37.72 30.82 -9.84
N VAL A 309 36.63 31.40 -9.32
CA VAL A 309 36.67 32.51 -8.37
C VAL A 309 37.28 32.01 -7.05
N PRO A 310 38.26 32.71 -6.45
CA PRO A 310 38.84 32.31 -5.17
C PRO A 310 37.81 32.41 -4.03
N ALA A 311 37.66 31.30 -3.30
CA ALA A 311 36.81 31.20 -2.11
C ALA A 311 37.31 32.16 -1.02
N SER A 312 36.44 33.09 -0.61
CA SER A 312 36.69 33.97 0.53
C SER A 312 35.79 33.65 1.71
N VAL A 313 36.43 33.73 2.88
CA VAL A 313 35.91 33.97 4.24
C VAL A 313 35.52 32.77 5.10
N LYS A 314 36.40 32.56 6.10
CA LYS A 314 36.22 31.76 7.32
C LYS A 314 34.96 32.19 8.09
N ARG A 315 34.02 31.26 8.30
CA ARG A 315 32.92 31.42 9.24
C ARG A 315 33.39 30.99 10.65
N LYS A 316 33.22 31.90 11.60
CA LYS A 316 33.46 31.72 13.05
C LYS A 316 32.49 30.67 13.60
N VAL A 317 33.00 29.62 14.23
CA VAL A 317 32.22 28.59 14.92
C VAL A 317 31.70 29.18 16.25
N PRO A 318 30.38 29.27 16.48
CA PRO A 318 29.84 29.62 17.80
C PRO A 318 29.94 28.43 18.77
N ALA A 319 30.09 28.75 20.05
CA ALA A 319 30.19 27.80 21.17
C ALA A 319 28.95 26.88 21.27
N PRO A 320 29.10 25.64 21.79
CA PRO A 320 27.99 24.71 21.95
C PRO A 320 26.95 25.27 22.92
N ALA A 321 25.70 25.33 22.44
CA ALA A 321 24.54 25.63 23.26
C ALA A 321 24.28 24.51 24.28
N PRO A 322 23.66 24.82 25.44
CA PRO A 322 23.28 23.81 26.42
C PRO A 322 22.40 22.73 25.78
N VAL A 323 22.68 21.47 26.14
CA VAL A 323 21.92 20.30 25.71
C VAL A 323 20.54 20.38 26.36
N GLU A 324 19.55 20.87 25.60
CA GLU A 324 18.14 20.74 25.95
C GLU A 324 17.75 19.24 25.88
N PRO A 325 16.87 18.76 26.78
CA PRO A 325 16.41 17.38 26.76
C PRO A 325 15.83 17.07 25.37
N GLU A 326 16.29 15.97 24.75
CA GLU A 326 15.85 15.54 23.42
C GLU A 326 14.32 15.44 23.39
N ALA A 327 13.67 16.40 22.75
CA ALA A 327 12.24 16.35 22.51
C ALA A 327 11.94 15.10 21.69
N GLU A 328 10.94 14.31 22.11
CA GLU A 328 10.52 13.14 21.35
C GLU A 328 10.26 13.55 19.89
N PRO A 329 10.78 12.79 18.92
CA PRO A 329 10.61 13.14 17.52
C PRO A 329 9.12 13.18 17.19
N THR A 330 8.69 14.32 16.66
CA THR A 330 7.31 14.53 16.21
C THR A 330 6.95 13.48 15.15
N ALA A 331 5.65 13.19 15.00
CA ALA A 331 5.20 12.25 13.97
C ALA A 331 5.69 12.60 12.56
N TRP A 332 5.88 13.89 12.29
CA TRP A 332 6.40 14.42 11.03
C TRP A 332 7.88 14.08 10.81
N GLN A 333 8.70 14.07 11.86
CA GLN A 333 10.12 13.71 11.79
C GLN A 333 10.30 12.23 11.44
N LEU A 334 9.55 11.34 12.09
CA LEU A 334 9.63 9.90 11.83
C LEU A 334 9.12 9.53 10.43
N LEU A 335 8.08 10.20 9.96
CA LEU A 335 7.62 10.08 8.57
C LEU A 335 8.68 10.55 7.57
N GLY A 336 9.37 11.66 7.86
CA GLY A 336 10.49 12.14 7.05
C GLY A 336 11.67 11.16 7.04
N ASP A 337 11.99 10.57 8.18
CA ASP A 337 13.06 9.58 8.33
C ASP A 337 12.74 8.27 7.62
N LEU A 338 11.51 7.77 7.73
CA LEU A 338 11.03 6.61 6.99
C LEU A 338 11.20 6.80 5.49
N VAL A 339 10.76 7.95 4.96
CA VAL A 339 10.88 8.26 3.53
C VAL A 339 12.35 8.32 3.10
N ARG A 340 13.25 8.89 3.91
CA ARG A 340 14.69 8.92 3.62
C ARG A 340 15.30 7.53 3.57
N ARG A 341 14.98 6.66 4.54
CA ARG A 341 15.51 5.30 4.62
C ARG A 341 14.98 4.40 3.51
N ILE A 342 13.67 4.39 3.25
CA ILE A 342 13.11 3.52 2.18
C ILE A 342 13.66 3.95 0.80
N THR A 343 13.91 5.25 0.58
CA THR A 343 14.40 5.73 -0.72
C THR A 343 15.91 5.66 -0.89
N GLY A 344 16.67 5.18 0.10
CA GLY A 344 18.13 5.03 0.02
C GLY A 344 18.89 6.35 -0.18
N ARG A 345 18.32 7.50 0.22
CA ARG A 345 18.98 8.81 0.14
C ARG A 345 19.32 9.31 1.54
N SER A 346 20.59 9.14 1.92
CA SER A 346 21.22 9.73 3.11
C SER A 346 21.50 11.22 2.94
#